data_AF-A0A229UXZ3-F1
#
_entry.id   AF-A0A229UXZ3-F1
#
_cell.length_a   1.000
_cell.length_b   1.000
_cell.length_c   1.000
_cell.angle_alpha   90.00
_cell.angle_beta   90.00
_cell.angle_gamma   90.00
#
_symmetry.space_group_name_H-M   'P 1'
#
loop_
_entity.id
_entity.type
_entity.pdbx_description
1 polymer ?
#
loop_
_entity_poly.entity_id
_entity_poly.type
_entity_poly.pdbx_seq_one_letter_code
_entity_poly.pdbx_strand_id
1 'polypeptide(L)'
;MVRKPKLGIQGPVVAWQDPWAGEASDLVMRTGTGSICPSQDPKPEPGAFVQALLELSADFYVHHVIPGQEDQQHLWEDIDRAGLDICLGNEYGNINGPWVEGTNRYDVPDALITRAAESGRCIGLLYDEPEHLQINAAQYRKDGWFPHWGVTDGMSLEAARSKVERAVQEQVKHVQHVSGQKSVTAPSMPLITEQVFPTMFHTLARAGMDVCPKVMKESFQSLQLATALGAAKQYGRSLWICADLWGPDTGTWFTRFPGFPGHSPEEFASALRMGYFMGPTHLFAENIDVLMQYTPSGFKQTEFGDVWMEFTKQFIPEHPLTWKHSEADPDIVVIHSDDSNYGQNERLFGNREPVTSETNHSESIFHIWHLLSRGAIPAHGSCMHIPGYDFPRHSLKRDVPLEKFPLAGGYATENGRGVHPLFYPVNNVVAYDDRVSRERLGKPKLILAGGSSLSAESLAAIFDAANHGSVVVIAAWLLPTDAPQEMRTSGRKGFGQWLVTDDFLDETIRTAVEPFLGEADCWIQRFGAAEVRMTPKDSLGFTLDFEIHMLKR
;
A
#
# COMPACT_ATOMS: atom_id res chain seq x y z
N MET A 1 3.05 5.10 -27.09
CA MET A 1 2.08 3.99 -26.98
C MET A 1 1.26 4.26 -25.73
N VAL A 2 -0.05 4.40 -25.86
CA VAL A 2 -0.96 4.60 -24.71
C VAL A 2 -0.92 3.35 -23.84
N ARG A 3 -0.76 3.53 -22.53
CA ARG A 3 -0.84 2.46 -21.54
C ARG A 3 -2.10 2.63 -20.71
N LYS A 4 -2.77 1.52 -20.41
CA LYS A 4 -3.90 1.47 -19.47
C LYS A 4 -3.52 0.45 -18.38
N PRO A 5 -3.51 0.81 -17.09
CA PRO A 5 -3.46 -0.19 -16.03
C PRO A 5 -4.69 -1.10 -16.15
N LYS A 6 -4.56 -2.36 -15.72
CA LYS A 6 -5.76 -3.19 -15.55
C LYS A 6 -6.56 -2.64 -14.38
N LEU A 7 -7.86 -2.52 -14.56
CA LEU A 7 -8.78 -1.99 -13.55
C LEU A 7 -9.50 -3.15 -12.87
N GLY A 8 -9.54 -3.16 -11.55
CA GLY A 8 -10.15 -4.25 -10.80
C GLY A 8 -11.20 -3.80 -9.81
N ILE A 9 -11.99 -4.76 -9.37
CA ILE A 9 -12.94 -4.60 -8.27
C ILE A 9 -12.72 -5.76 -7.30
N GLN A 10 -12.58 -5.47 -6.02
CA GLN A 10 -12.48 -6.51 -5.00
C GLN A 10 -13.87 -6.92 -4.49
N GLY A 11 -14.01 -8.20 -4.14
CA GLY A 11 -15.26 -8.84 -3.77
C GLY A 11 -15.91 -8.31 -2.49
N PRO A 12 -17.17 -8.73 -2.27
CA PRO A 12 -17.98 -8.21 -1.18
C PRO A 12 -17.53 -8.70 0.20
N VAL A 13 -17.69 -7.87 1.22
CA VAL A 13 -17.33 -8.21 2.60
C VAL A 13 -18.48 -8.09 3.60
N VAL A 14 -19.40 -7.16 3.39
CA VAL A 14 -20.51 -6.84 4.31
C VAL A 14 -21.86 -6.74 3.58
N ALA A 15 -21.88 -6.28 2.34
CA ALA A 15 -23.10 -5.93 1.62
C ALA A 15 -23.98 -7.14 1.36
N TRP A 16 -23.47 -8.18 0.71
CA TRP A 16 -24.21 -9.41 0.41
C TRP A 16 -23.35 -10.66 0.63
N GLN A 17 -24.02 -11.81 0.66
CA GLN A 17 -23.36 -13.10 0.64
C GLN A 17 -22.54 -13.25 -0.63
N ASP A 18 -21.36 -13.86 -0.54
CA ASP A 18 -20.56 -14.16 -1.74
C ASP A 18 -21.44 -14.93 -2.77
N PRO A 19 -21.46 -14.52 -4.05
CA PRO A 19 -22.37 -15.10 -5.03
C PRO A 19 -22.22 -16.62 -5.18
N TRP A 20 -21.00 -17.14 -5.00
CA TRP A 20 -20.68 -18.56 -5.18
C TRP A 20 -20.73 -19.33 -3.86
N ALA A 21 -20.31 -18.74 -2.73
CA ALA A 21 -20.32 -19.40 -1.43
C ALA A 21 -21.66 -19.31 -0.68
N GLY A 22 -22.50 -18.31 -1.00
CA GLY A 22 -23.81 -18.11 -0.37
C GLY A 22 -23.73 -18.03 1.16
N GLU A 23 -24.56 -18.83 1.84
CA GLU A 23 -24.66 -18.86 3.30
C GLU A 23 -23.32 -19.14 4.00
N ALA A 24 -22.39 -19.85 3.37
CA ALA A 24 -21.07 -20.09 3.96
C ALA A 24 -20.31 -18.79 4.27
N SER A 25 -20.55 -17.73 3.49
CA SER A 25 -19.96 -16.41 3.73
C SER A 25 -20.51 -15.69 4.97
N ASP A 26 -21.74 -16.01 5.42
CA ASP A 26 -22.32 -15.48 6.66
C ASP A 26 -21.85 -16.24 7.92
N LEU A 27 -21.22 -17.40 7.77
CA LEU A 27 -20.75 -18.25 8.88
C LEU A 27 -19.33 -17.90 9.35
N VAL A 28 -18.64 -17.02 8.63
CA VAL A 28 -17.27 -16.59 8.90
C VAL A 28 -17.25 -15.12 9.30
N MET A 29 -16.22 -14.70 10.03
CA MET A 29 -16.03 -13.29 10.34
C MET A 29 -15.83 -12.52 9.04
N ARG A 30 -16.56 -11.40 8.91
CA ARG A 30 -16.41 -10.47 7.80
C ARG A 30 -15.14 -9.65 7.98
N THR A 31 -14.39 -9.54 6.91
CA THR A 31 -13.13 -8.81 6.88
C THR A 31 -13.37 -7.31 7.12
N GLY A 32 -12.36 -6.59 7.63
CA GLY A 32 -12.50 -5.22 8.16
C GLY A 32 -13.34 -5.08 9.45
N THR A 33 -14.34 -5.94 9.70
CA THR A 33 -15.21 -5.85 10.89
C THR A 33 -14.68 -6.60 12.12
N GLY A 34 -13.92 -7.69 11.92
CA GLY A 34 -13.48 -8.55 13.01
C GLY A 34 -14.61 -9.37 13.66
N SER A 35 -15.76 -9.49 13.00
CA SER A 35 -16.97 -10.05 13.59
C SER A 35 -17.83 -10.80 12.57
N ILE A 36 -18.67 -11.71 13.05
CA ILE A 36 -19.74 -12.31 12.24
C ILE A 36 -20.89 -11.30 12.20
N CYS A 37 -21.14 -10.71 11.03
CA CYS A 37 -22.29 -9.84 10.80
C CYS A 37 -23.11 -10.34 9.60
N PRO A 38 -24.45 -10.23 9.67
CA PRO A 38 -25.30 -10.64 8.57
C PRO A 38 -25.10 -9.72 7.37
N SER A 39 -25.28 -10.29 6.18
CA SER A 39 -25.40 -9.54 4.92
C SER A 39 -26.51 -8.48 5.01
N GLN A 40 -26.25 -7.30 4.46
CA GLN A 40 -27.15 -6.13 4.51
C GLN A 40 -28.14 -6.07 3.35
N ASP A 41 -27.76 -6.64 2.22
CA ASP A 41 -28.52 -6.75 0.98
C ASP A 41 -28.86 -8.23 0.71
N PRO A 42 -29.86 -8.52 -0.14
CA PRO A 42 -30.11 -9.88 -0.62
C PRO A 42 -28.89 -10.47 -1.35
N LYS A 43 -28.82 -11.80 -1.45
CA LYS A 43 -27.78 -12.47 -2.25
C LYS A 43 -28.04 -12.25 -3.75
N PRO A 44 -27.06 -11.78 -4.54
CA PRO A 44 -27.13 -11.79 -5.99
C PRO A 44 -26.87 -13.19 -6.56
N GLU A 45 -27.51 -13.51 -7.68
CA GLU A 45 -27.12 -14.66 -8.49
C GLU A 45 -25.73 -14.41 -9.13
N PRO A 46 -24.87 -15.44 -9.27
CA PRO A 46 -23.54 -15.29 -9.85
C PRO A 46 -23.51 -14.53 -11.18
N GLY A 47 -24.42 -14.84 -12.10
CA GLY A 47 -24.51 -14.17 -13.39
C GLY A 47 -24.84 -12.67 -13.28
N ALA A 48 -25.69 -12.29 -12.32
CA ALA A 48 -26.00 -10.88 -12.07
C ALA A 48 -24.81 -10.13 -11.49
N PHE A 49 -24.05 -10.77 -10.60
CA PHE A 49 -22.84 -10.19 -10.02
C PHE A 49 -21.73 -10.00 -11.06
N VAL A 50 -21.50 -11.00 -11.90
CA VAL A 50 -20.54 -10.90 -13.01
C VAL A 50 -20.93 -9.79 -13.99
N GLN A 51 -22.22 -9.67 -14.31
CA GLN A 51 -22.71 -8.57 -15.13
C GLN A 51 -22.45 -7.19 -14.49
N ALA A 52 -22.60 -7.07 -13.17
CA ALA A 52 -22.27 -5.85 -12.44
C ALA A 52 -20.78 -5.49 -12.52
N LEU A 53 -19.87 -6.48 -12.43
CA LEU A 53 -18.43 -6.26 -12.63
C LEU A 53 -18.12 -5.73 -14.04
N LEU A 54 -18.78 -6.28 -15.07
CA LEU A 54 -18.63 -5.81 -16.45
C LEU A 54 -19.20 -4.39 -16.64
N GLU A 55 -20.31 -4.07 -16.00
CA GLU A 55 -20.91 -2.73 -16.01
C GLU A 55 -19.97 -1.69 -15.37
N LEU A 56 -19.29 -2.07 -14.29
CA LEU A 56 -18.20 -1.32 -13.65
C LEU A 56 -16.92 -1.26 -14.49
N SER A 57 -16.91 -1.84 -15.70
CA SER A 57 -15.74 -1.84 -16.61
C SER A 57 -14.49 -2.46 -15.97
N ALA A 58 -14.68 -3.46 -15.12
CA ALA A 58 -13.59 -4.23 -14.52
C ALA A 58 -12.87 -5.06 -15.59
N ASP A 59 -11.54 -4.99 -15.60
CA ASP A 59 -10.66 -5.89 -16.33
C ASP A 59 -10.35 -7.16 -15.49
N PHE A 60 -10.40 -7.06 -14.15
CA PHE A 60 -10.20 -8.21 -13.25
C PHE A 60 -11.04 -8.14 -11.97
N TYR A 61 -11.23 -9.30 -11.33
CA TYR A 61 -11.91 -9.47 -10.06
C TYR A 61 -10.92 -9.92 -8.97
N VAL A 62 -10.87 -9.24 -7.82
CA VAL A 62 -10.16 -9.77 -6.64
C VAL A 62 -11.16 -10.57 -5.82
N HIS A 63 -11.11 -11.89 -5.96
CA HIS A 63 -11.98 -12.81 -5.24
C HIS A 63 -11.40 -13.14 -3.88
N HIS A 64 -12.16 -12.94 -2.82
CA HIS A 64 -11.75 -13.36 -1.49
C HIS A 64 -11.99 -14.85 -1.30
N VAL A 65 -10.91 -15.60 -1.06
CA VAL A 65 -10.98 -17.04 -0.81
C VAL A 65 -11.56 -17.29 0.57
N ILE A 66 -12.76 -17.86 0.62
CA ILE A 66 -13.41 -18.27 1.87
C ILE A 66 -12.87 -19.65 2.27
N PRO A 67 -12.33 -19.80 3.50
CA PRO A 67 -11.83 -21.09 3.98
C PRO A 67 -12.87 -22.20 3.94
N GLY A 68 -12.44 -23.41 3.52
CA GLY A 68 -13.32 -24.57 3.39
C GLY A 68 -14.25 -24.53 2.18
N GLN A 69 -14.09 -23.57 1.27
CA GLN A 69 -14.79 -23.48 -0.02
C GLN A 69 -13.84 -23.73 -1.18
N GLU A 70 -13.16 -24.88 -1.21
CA GLU A 70 -12.18 -25.17 -2.27
C GLU A 70 -12.82 -25.50 -3.63
N ASP A 71 -14.11 -25.83 -3.66
CA ASP A 71 -14.81 -26.12 -4.91
C ASP A 71 -15.39 -24.86 -5.57
N GLN A 72 -14.52 -24.14 -6.26
CA GLN A 72 -14.87 -22.90 -6.94
C GLN A 72 -15.14 -23.08 -8.45
N GLN A 73 -15.52 -24.27 -8.92
CA GLN A 73 -15.67 -24.56 -10.35
C GLN A 73 -16.57 -23.56 -11.09
N HIS A 74 -17.75 -23.25 -10.52
CA HIS A 74 -18.68 -22.31 -11.15
C HIS A 74 -18.11 -20.88 -11.23
N LEU A 75 -17.34 -20.44 -10.23
CA LEU A 75 -16.64 -19.15 -10.28
C LEU A 75 -15.70 -19.10 -11.49
N TRP A 76 -14.89 -20.14 -11.69
CA TRP A 76 -13.96 -20.18 -12.83
C TRP A 76 -14.68 -20.16 -14.18
N GLU A 77 -15.77 -20.93 -14.32
CA GLU A 77 -16.58 -20.96 -15.54
C GLU A 77 -17.25 -19.61 -15.82
N ASP A 78 -17.77 -18.95 -14.78
CA ASP A 78 -18.38 -17.63 -14.87
C ASP A 78 -17.38 -16.54 -15.29
N ILE A 79 -16.20 -16.52 -14.66
CA ILE A 79 -15.13 -15.56 -14.93
C ILE A 79 -14.54 -15.75 -16.32
N ASP A 80 -14.27 -17.00 -16.74
CA ASP A 80 -13.76 -17.27 -18.09
C ASP A 80 -14.78 -16.88 -19.17
N ARG A 81 -16.06 -17.21 -18.96
CA ARG A 81 -17.15 -16.82 -19.88
C ARG A 81 -17.28 -15.31 -19.99
N ALA A 82 -17.06 -14.57 -18.90
CA ALA A 82 -17.08 -13.11 -18.91
C ALA A 82 -15.81 -12.49 -19.50
N GLY A 83 -14.74 -13.28 -19.67
CA GLY A 83 -13.44 -12.81 -20.13
C GLY A 83 -12.69 -11.95 -19.10
N LEU A 84 -13.04 -12.08 -17.82
CA LEU A 84 -12.38 -11.38 -16.72
C LEU A 84 -11.12 -12.13 -16.27
N ASP A 85 -10.11 -11.38 -15.84
CA ASP A 85 -9.01 -11.95 -15.06
C ASP A 85 -9.40 -12.04 -13.57
N ILE A 86 -8.69 -12.83 -12.79
CA ILE A 86 -8.97 -13.00 -11.36
C ILE A 86 -7.71 -13.01 -10.51
N CYS A 87 -7.77 -12.35 -9.36
CA CYS A 87 -6.75 -12.42 -8.31
C CYS A 87 -7.40 -13.05 -7.08
N LEU A 88 -6.72 -14.02 -6.45
CA LEU A 88 -7.23 -14.65 -5.23
C LEU A 88 -6.68 -13.93 -4.00
N GLY A 89 -7.56 -13.29 -3.23
CA GLY A 89 -7.24 -12.64 -1.96
C GLY A 89 -7.39 -13.59 -0.77
N ASN A 90 -6.47 -13.52 0.19
CA ASN A 90 -6.46 -14.41 1.36
C ASN A 90 -7.13 -13.83 2.62
N GLU A 91 -7.81 -12.69 2.51
CA GLU A 91 -8.29 -11.88 3.63
C GLU A 91 -9.23 -12.66 4.58
N TYR A 92 -10.28 -13.31 4.07
CA TYR A 92 -11.16 -14.17 4.88
C TYR A 92 -10.39 -15.30 5.57
N GLY A 93 -9.32 -15.80 4.94
CA GLY A 93 -8.44 -16.80 5.52
C GLY A 93 -7.62 -16.25 6.69
N ASN A 94 -7.02 -15.07 6.56
CA ASN A 94 -6.23 -14.47 7.64
C ASN A 94 -7.05 -14.27 8.92
N ILE A 95 -8.32 -13.90 8.78
CA ILE A 95 -9.20 -13.68 9.93
C ILE A 95 -9.82 -14.97 10.49
N ASN A 96 -10.14 -15.97 9.66
CA ASN A 96 -10.87 -17.18 10.09
C ASN A 96 -10.02 -18.46 10.21
N GLY A 97 -8.83 -18.49 9.62
CA GLY A 97 -8.03 -19.71 9.47
C GLY A 97 -8.61 -20.68 8.43
N PRO A 98 -8.06 -21.90 8.29
CA PRO A 98 -6.97 -22.46 9.09
C PRO A 98 -5.66 -21.72 8.86
N TRP A 99 -4.98 -21.36 9.94
CA TRP A 99 -3.69 -20.68 9.84
C TRP A 99 -2.54 -21.66 9.66
N VAL A 100 -1.51 -21.23 8.95
CA VAL A 100 -0.21 -21.89 8.93
C VAL A 100 0.31 -21.97 10.37
N GLU A 101 0.77 -23.15 10.75
CA GLU A 101 1.21 -23.44 12.12
C GLU A 101 2.21 -22.39 12.63
N GLY A 102 1.95 -21.85 13.82
CA GLY A 102 2.78 -20.82 14.45
C GLY A 102 2.59 -19.39 13.92
N THR A 103 1.65 -19.16 13.00
CA THR A 103 1.36 -17.83 12.43
C THR A 103 -0.14 -17.49 12.49
N ASN A 104 -0.49 -16.28 12.03
CA ASN A 104 -1.87 -15.85 11.73
C ASN A 104 -2.15 -15.82 10.22
N ARG A 105 -1.28 -16.43 9.40
CA ARG A 105 -1.35 -16.41 7.94
C ARG A 105 -2.22 -17.54 7.43
N TYR A 106 -3.08 -17.26 6.46
CA TYR A 106 -3.71 -18.27 5.62
C TYR A 106 -3.02 -18.32 4.26
N ASP A 107 -2.63 -19.52 3.86
CA ASP A 107 -2.13 -19.79 2.51
C ASP A 107 -3.23 -20.45 1.69
N VAL A 108 -3.45 -19.94 0.47
CA VAL A 108 -4.41 -20.51 -0.46
C VAL A 108 -4.03 -21.97 -0.76
N PRO A 109 -4.96 -22.95 -0.66
CA PRO A 109 -4.63 -24.35 -0.85
C PRO A 109 -4.04 -24.67 -2.22
N ASP A 110 -3.05 -25.57 -2.27
CA ASP A 110 -2.35 -25.98 -3.50
C ASP A 110 -3.30 -26.45 -4.61
N ALA A 111 -4.39 -27.13 -4.24
CA ALA A 111 -5.40 -27.57 -5.19
C ALA A 111 -6.09 -26.39 -5.88
N LEU A 112 -6.38 -25.31 -5.13
CA LEU A 112 -6.98 -24.10 -5.68
C LEU A 112 -5.95 -23.32 -6.52
N ILE A 113 -4.70 -23.23 -6.06
CA ILE A 113 -3.59 -22.65 -6.84
C ILE A 113 -3.44 -23.37 -8.19
N THR A 114 -3.47 -24.70 -8.18
CA THR A 114 -3.35 -25.51 -9.40
C THR A 114 -4.51 -25.24 -10.35
N ARG A 115 -5.75 -25.24 -9.86
CA ARG A 115 -6.94 -24.92 -10.67
C ARG A 115 -6.88 -23.50 -11.23
N ALA A 116 -6.47 -22.53 -10.41
CA ALA A 116 -6.31 -21.14 -10.81
C ALA A 116 -5.27 -21.00 -11.93
N ALA A 117 -4.14 -21.71 -11.84
CA ALA A 117 -3.12 -21.75 -12.89
C ALA A 117 -3.63 -22.44 -14.18
N GLU A 118 -4.41 -23.52 -14.06
CA GLU A 118 -5.02 -24.23 -15.19
C GLU A 118 -6.06 -23.36 -15.94
N SER A 119 -6.73 -22.44 -15.26
CA SER A 119 -7.69 -21.51 -15.89
C SER A 119 -7.04 -20.55 -16.90
N GLY A 120 -5.76 -20.24 -16.74
CA GLY A 120 -5.05 -19.21 -17.52
C GLY A 120 -5.51 -17.77 -17.26
N ARG A 121 -6.49 -17.55 -16.37
CA ARG A 121 -7.06 -16.22 -16.02
C ARG A 121 -6.55 -15.68 -14.68
N CYS A 122 -5.94 -16.52 -13.85
CA CYS A 122 -5.43 -16.07 -12.56
C CYS A 122 -4.18 -15.20 -12.73
N ILE A 123 -4.24 -13.97 -12.24
CA ILE A 123 -3.18 -12.97 -12.38
C ILE A 123 -2.36 -12.74 -11.11
N GLY A 124 -2.68 -13.42 -10.01
CA GLY A 124 -1.90 -13.36 -8.78
C GLY A 124 -2.65 -13.87 -7.54
N LEU A 125 -1.90 -14.06 -6.46
CA LEU A 125 -2.43 -14.30 -5.11
C LEU A 125 -2.12 -13.07 -4.25
N LEU A 126 -3.16 -12.41 -3.76
CA LEU A 126 -3.05 -11.25 -2.91
C LEU A 126 -3.04 -11.68 -1.43
N TYR A 127 -2.00 -11.26 -0.74
CA TYR A 127 -1.90 -11.32 0.71
C TYR A 127 -2.33 -9.96 1.26
N ASP A 128 -3.41 -9.96 2.03
CA ASP A 128 -3.98 -8.75 2.62
C ASP A 128 -3.24 -8.37 3.92
N GLU A 129 -2.77 -7.13 3.94
CA GLU A 129 -2.06 -6.45 5.04
C GLU A 129 -0.97 -7.29 5.74
N PRO A 130 -0.08 -8.01 5.03
CA PRO A 130 0.83 -8.96 5.66
C PRO A 130 1.89 -8.29 6.55
N GLU A 131 2.22 -7.01 6.33
CA GLU A 131 3.05 -6.22 7.26
C GLU A 131 2.29 -5.88 8.53
N HIS A 132 1.03 -5.49 8.39
CA HIS A 132 0.18 -5.20 9.53
C HIS A 132 0.03 -6.44 10.41
N LEU A 133 -0.20 -7.60 9.80
CA LEU A 133 -0.33 -8.88 10.48
C LEU A 133 1.00 -9.45 11.00
N GLN A 134 2.14 -9.00 10.48
CA GLN A 134 3.45 -9.28 11.08
C GLN A 134 3.65 -8.44 12.35
N ILE A 135 3.41 -7.14 12.28
CA ILE A 135 3.74 -6.20 13.37
C ILE A 135 2.67 -6.23 14.48
N ASN A 136 1.40 -6.26 14.10
CA ASN A 136 0.23 -6.30 14.98
C ASN A 136 -0.41 -7.70 14.96
N ALA A 137 0.38 -8.73 15.25
CA ALA A 137 0.00 -10.13 15.08
C ALA A 137 -1.30 -10.58 15.78
N ALA A 138 -1.70 -9.87 16.83
CA ALA A 138 -2.95 -10.11 17.57
C ALA A 138 -4.19 -9.39 16.96
N GLN A 139 -4.08 -8.83 15.75
CA GLN A 139 -5.17 -8.07 15.12
C GLN A 139 -6.44 -8.90 14.94
N TYR A 140 -6.33 -10.10 14.37
CA TYR A 140 -7.48 -11.01 14.19
C TYR A 140 -7.46 -12.18 15.16
N ARG A 141 -6.30 -12.84 15.27
CA ARG A 141 -6.13 -14.00 16.13
C ARG A 141 -5.90 -13.56 17.59
N LYS A 142 -6.91 -13.76 18.46
CA LYS A 142 -6.93 -13.28 19.86
C LYS A 142 -6.42 -14.30 20.90
N ASP A 143 -6.16 -15.53 20.50
CA ASP A 143 -5.68 -16.61 21.37
C ASP A 143 -4.14 -16.61 21.57
N GLY A 144 -3.42 -15.68 20.92
CA GLY A 144 -1.97 -15.54 21.13
C GLY A 144 -1.32 -14.50 20.22
N TRP A 145 0.02 -14.54 20.17
CA TRP A 145 0.84 -13.67 19.33
C TRP A 145 1.50 -14.51 18.23
N PHE A 146 0.96 -14.41 17.02
CA PHE A 146 1.37 -15.26 15.90
C PHE A 146 1.68 -14.42 14.66
N PRO A 147 2.87 -13.82 14.56
CA PRO A 147 3.21 -12.95 13.43
C PRO A 147 3.13 -13.68 12.09
N HIS A 148 2.68 -12.97 11.06
CA HIS A 148 2.31 -13.51 9.75
C HIS A 148 3.40 -14.31 9.03
N TRP A 149 4.64 -13.84 9.09
CA TRP A 149 5.82 -14.48 8.51
C TRP A 149 6.71 -15.17 9.56
N GLY A 150 6.22 -15.24 10.81
CA GLY A 150 6.82 -15.98 11.90
C GLY A 150 7.42 -15.11 13.01
N VAL A 151 7.63 -15.76 14.16
CA VAL A 151 8.09 -15.13 15.41
C VAL A 151 9.52 -14.59 15.29
N THR A 152 9.72 -13.34 15.70
CA THR A 152 11.01 -12.62 15.68
C THR A 152 11.50 -12.24 17.08
N ASP A 153 10.79 -12.63 18.14
CA ASP A 153 11.18 -12.36 19.53
C ASP A 153 12.62 -12.84 19.81
N GLY A 154 13.40 -12.00 20.49
CA GLY A 154 14.80 -12.26 20.84
C GLY A 154 15.80 -12.21 19.68
N MET A 155 15.37 -11.86 18.46
CA MET A 155 16.25 -11.68 17.30
C MET A 155 16.78 -10.24 17.22
N SER A 156 17.99 -10.08 16.70
CA SER A 156 18.44 -8.76 16.21
C SER A 156 17.59 -8.33 15.02
N LEU A 157 17.54 -7.03 14.72
CA LEU A 157 16.81 -6.51 13.57
C LEU A 157 17.21 -7.17 12.24
N GLU A 158 18.52 -7.37 12.01
CA GLU A 158 19.01 -8.06 10.81
C GLU A 158 18.51 -9.50 10.71
N ALA A 159 18.51 -10.23 11.83
CA ALA A 159 18.03 -11.61 11.89
C ALA A 159 16.51 -11.69 11.73
N ALA A 160 15.76 -10.75 12.31
CA ALA A 160 14.31 -10.64 12.16
C ALA A 160 13.93 -10.38 10.69
N ARG A 161 14.54 -9.36 10.06
CA ARG A 161 14.37 -9.05 8.65
C ARG A 161 14.68 -10.25 7.76
N SER A 162 15.84 -10.89 7.98
CA SER A 162 16.27 -12.08 7.22
C SER A 162 15.36 -13.29 7.42
N LYS A 163 14.70 -13.41 8.57
CA LYS A 163 13.71 -14.46 8.82
C LYS A 163 12.43 -14.22 8.01
N VAL A 164 11.89 -13.00 8.08
CA VAL A 164 10.69 -12.60 7.33
C VAL A 164 10.92 -12.76 5.82
N GLU A 165 12.05 -12.27 5.31
CA GLU A 165 12.41 -12.42 3.89
C GLU A 165 12.45 -13.88 3.44
N ARG A 166 13.07 -14.76 4.23
CA ARG A 166 13.16 -16.18 3.88
C ARG A 166 11.79 -16.83 3.86
N ALA A 167 10.93 -16.56 4.85
CA ALA A 167 9.58 -17.10 4.90
C ALA A 167 8.76 -16.68 3.67
N VAL A 168 8.87 -15.41 3.25
CA VAL A 168 8.21 -14.91 2.04
C VAL A 168 8.80 -15.53 0.78
N GLN A 169 10.13 -15.62 0.66
CA GLN A 169 10.80 -16.27 -0.47
C GLN A 169 10.42 -17.74 -0.62
N GLU A 170 10.30 -18.46 0.49
CA GLU A 170 9.85 -19.85 0.53
C GLU A 170 8.42 -19.96 -0.01
N GLN A 171 7.52 -19.07 0.41
CA GLN A 171 6.14 -19.06 -0.08
C GLN A 171 6.03 -18.67 -1.56
N VAL A 172 6.81 -17.69 -2.02
CA VAL A 172 6.90 -17.32 -3.44
C VAL A 172 7.36 -18.53 -4.28
N LYS A 173 8.40 -19.23 -3.84
CA LYS A 173 8.91 -20.44 -4.52
C LYS A 173 7.90 -21.57 -4.49
N HIS A 174 7.18 -21.76 -3.38
CA HIS A 174 6.14 -22.76 -3.24
C HIS A 174 5.03 -22.52 -4.26
N VAL A 175 4.48 -21.32 -4.32
CA VAL A 175 3.41 -20.96 -5.27
C VAL A 175 3.87 -21.07 -6.72
N GLN A 176 5.11 -20.64 -7.02
CA GLN A 176 5.71 -20.84 -8.35
C GLN A 176 5.85 -22.32 -8.71
N HIS A 177 6.22 -23.16 -7.74
CA HIS A 177 6.35 -24.60 -7.95
C HIS A 177 4.99 -25.24 -8.23
N VAL A 178 3.99 -25.00 -7.38
CA VAL A 178 2.63 -25.56 -7.52
C VAL A 178 1.99 -25.11 -8.84
N SER A 179 2.09 -23.82 -9.20
CA SER A 179 1.54 -23.32 -10.47
C SER A 179 2.31 -23.79 -11.71
N GLY A 180 3.64 -23.95 -11.61
CA GLY A 180 4.51 -24.37 -12.70
C GLY A 180 4.44 -25.87 -13.05
N GLN A 181 3.92 -26.72 -12.15
CA GLN A 181 3.85 -28.18 -12.37
C GLN A 181 2.94 -28.59 -13.54
N LYS A 182 2.07 -27.72 -14.05
CA LYS A 182 1.07 -28.09 -15.06
C LYS A 182 0.88 -27.17 -16.26
N SER A 183 1.51 -26.00 -16.30
CA SER A 183 1.31 -25.06 -17.41
C SER A 183 2.62 -24.44 -17.90
N VAL A 184 3.01 -24.75 -19.14
CA VAL A 184 4.14 -24.13 -19.85
C VAL A 184 3.74 -22.74 -20.40
N THR A 185 2.45 -22.39 -20.34
CA THR A 185 1.86 -21.20 -20.99
C THR A 185 1.07 -20.30 -20.03
N ALA A 186 0.93 -20.64 -18.75
CA ALA A 186 0.18 -19.82 -17.81
C ALA A 186 0.91 -18.49 -17.55
N PRO A 187 0.16 -17.37 -17.39
CA PRO A 187 0.74 -16.15 -16.87
C PRO A 187 1.42 -16.42 -15.52
N SER A 188 2.52 -15.71 -15.23
CA SER A 188 3.14 -15.76 -13.91
C SER A 188 2.09 -15.38 -12.87
N MET A 189 1.94 -16.18 -11.82
CA MET A 189 1.02 -15.90 -10.71
C MET A 189 1.83 -15.37 -9.52
N PRO A 190 2.15 -14.04 -9.50
CA PRO A 190 2.92 -13.45 -8.43
C PRO A 190 2.15 -13.51 -7.11
N LEU A 191 2.91 -13.46 -6.01
CA LEU A 191 2.35 -13.02 -4.74
C LEU A 191 2.33 -11.49 -4.72
N ILE A 192 1.23 -10.92 -4.25
CA ILE A 192 1.01 -9.48 -4.15
C ILE A 192 0.85 -9.14 -2.67
N THR A 193 1.54 -8.11 -2.19
CA THR A 193 1.40 -7.62 -0.82
C THR A 193 0.54 -6.36 -0.81
N GLU A 194 -0.69 -6.45 -0.34
CA GLU A 194 -1.56 -5.30 -0.14
C GLU A 194 -1.27 -4.68 1.22
N GLN A 195 -0.84 -3.41 1.28
CA GLN A 195 -0.24 -2.83 2.48
C GLN A 195 -0.92 -1.55 2.94
N VAL A 196 -1.19 -1.47 4.25
CA VAL A 196 -1.73 -0.31 4.97
C VAL A 196 -0.60 0.63 5.36
N PHE A 197 0.49 0.08 5.89
CA PHE A 197 1.59 0.85 6.44
C PHE A 197 2.71 1.02 5.43
N PRO A 198 3.41 2.17 5.44
CA PRO A 198 4.53 2.43 4.55
C PRO A 198 5.82 1.77 5.04
N THR A 199 5.72 0.48 5.31
CA THR A 199 6.79 -0.34 5.88
C THR A 199 6.76 -1.73 5.28
N MET A 200 7.88 -2.44 5.34
CA MET A 200 8.07 -3.78 4.77
C MET A 200 7.94 -3.88 3.24
N PHE A 201 7.61 -2.79 2.53
CA PHE A 201 7.54 -2.76 1.05
C PHE A 201 8.80 -3.35 0.41
N HIS A 202 9.99 -2.90 0.84
CA HIS A 202 11.26 -3.36 0.28
C HIS A 202 11.61 -4.77 0.73
N THR A 203 11.32 -5.12 1.99
CA THR A 203 11.51 -6.46 2.53
C THR A 203 10.72 -7.49 1.71
N LEU A 204 9.44 -7.22 1.44
CA LEU A 204 8.55 -8.11 0.69
C LEU A 204 8.87 -8.11 -0.81
N ALA A 205 9.19 -6.95 -1.39
CA ALA A 205 9.60 -6.84 -2.79
C ALA A 205 10.91 -7.57 -3.08
N ARG A 206 11.91 -7.45 -2.18
CA ARG A 206 13.15 -8.21 -2.24
C ARG A 206 12.89 -9.71 -2.18
N ALA A 207 11.96 -10.12 -1.33
CA ALA A 207 11.62 -11.51 -1.12
C ALA A 207 10.81 -12.15 -2.28
N GLY A 208 10.25 -11.35 -3.20
CA GLY A 208 9.61 -11.88 -4.40
C GLY A 208 8.23 -11.31 -4.72
N MET A 209 7.63 -10.57 -3.80
CA MET A 209 6.26 -10.09 -3.95
C MET A 209 6.18 -8.85 -4.85
N ASP A 210 5.10 -8.74 -5.60
CA ASP A 210 4.67 -7.47 -6.17
C ASP A 210 4.02 -6.60 -5.08
N VAL A 211 4.20 -5.29 -5.16
CA VAL A 211 3.78 -4.36 -4.09
C VAL A 211 2.44 -3.72 -4.43
N CYS A 212 1.58 -3.54 -3.41
CA CYS A 212 0.27 -2.94 -3.55
C CYS A 212 -0.04 -2.00 -2.36
N PRO A 213 0.42 -0.74 -2.37
CA PRO A 213 -0.05 0.24 -1.40
C PRO A 213 -1.57 0.41 -1.47
N LYS A 214 -2.21 0.43 -0.31
CA LYS A 214 -3.55 0.98 -0.15
C LYS A 214 -3.44 2.51 -0.12
N VAL A 215 -4.08 3.19 -1.07
CA VAL A 215 -4.30 4.64 -0.98
C VAL A 215 -5.61 4.90 -0.24
N MET A 216 -5.79 6.11 0.28
CA MET A 216 -6.91 6.50 1.18
C MET A 216 -6.92 5.82 2.54
N LYS A 217 -6.24 4.69 2.72
CA LYS A 217 -5.99 4.16 4.07
C LYS A 217 -5.19 5.12 4.93
N GLU A 218 -5.22 4.98 6.27
CA GLU A 218 -4.67 5.86 7.32
C GLU A 218 -3.14 6.12 7.24
N SER A 219 -2.66 6.57 6.09
CA SER A 219 -1.27 6.69 5.65
C SER A 219 -1.03 8.07 5.05
N PHE A 220 0.20 8.54 5.12
CA PHE A 220 0.57 9.78 4.45
C PHE A 220 0.86 9.47 2.98
N GLN A 221 -0.04 9.84 2.08
CA GLN A 221 -0.09 9.29 0.72
C GLN A 221 1.20 9.47 -0.08
N SER A 222 1.88 10.62 0.07
CA SER A 222 3.13 10.85 -0.64
C SER A 222 4.30 10.02 -0.12
N LEU A 223 4.34 9.76 1.19
CA LEU A 223 5.28 8.83 1.81
C LEU A 223 4.98 7.39 1.35
N GLN A 224 3.74 6.94 1.50
CA GLN A 224 3.28 5.59 1.11
C GLN A 224 3.65 5.28 -0.36
N LEU A 225 3.26 6.16 -1.28
CA LEU A 225 3.48 5.94 -2.71
C LEU A 225 4.97 6.05 -3.09
N ALA A 226 5.74 6.96 -2.49
CA ALA A 226 7.18 7.06 -2.76
C ALA A 226 7.95 5.82 -2.26
N THR A 227 7.56 5.24 -1.12
CA THR A 227 8.14 4.00 -0.58
C THR A 227 7.78 2.80 -1.45
N ALA A 228 6.51 2.63 -1.80
CA ALA A 228 6.08 1.54 -2.69
C ALA A 228 6.72 1.64 -4.07
N LEU A 229 6.79 2.84 -4.64
CA LEU A 229 7.40 3.11 -5.95
C LEU A 229 8.89 2.74 -5.95
N GLY A 230 9.62 3.11 -4.91
CA GLY A 230 11.03 2.78 -4.79
C GLY A 230 11.28 1.30 -4.57
N ALA A 231 10.46 0.60 -3.78
CA ALA A 231 10.53 -0.86 -3.63
C ALA A 231 10.29 -1.57 -4.97
N ALA A 232 9.25 -1.17 -5.70
CA ALA A 232 8.94 -1.72 -7.03
C ALA A 232 10.10 -1.49 -8.00
N LYS A 233 10.64 -0.26 -8.05
CA LYS A 233 11.73 0.10 -8.96
C LYS A 233 13.04 -0.61 -8.61
N GLN A 234 13.40 -0.68 -7.34
CA GLN A 234 14.67 -1.27 -6.88
C GLN A 234 14.74 -2.76 -7.20
N TYR A 235 13.65 -3.48 -6.95
CA TYR A 235 13.58 -4.93 -7.09
C TYR A 235 12.92 -5.42 -8.38
N GLY A 236 12.54 -4.50 -9.28
CA GLY A 236 11.94 -4.82 -10.57
C GLY A 236 10.59 -5.52 -10.45
N ARG A 237 9.78 -5.10 -9.47
CA ARG A 237 8.44 -5.63 -9.19
C ARG A 237 7.35 -4.79 -9.84
N SER A 238 6.17 -5.37 -9.97
CA SER A 238 4.99 -4.60 -10.35
C SER A 238 4.55 -3.69 -9.21
N LEU A 239 4.01 -2.52 -9.57
CA LEU A 239 3.25 -1.66 -8.66
C LEU A 239 1.76 -1.83 -8.95
N TRP A 240 1.05 -2.45 -8.01
CA TRP A 240 -0.40 -2.44 -7.92
C TRP A 240 -0.84 -1.29 -7.00
N ILE A 241 -2.08 -0.83 -7.10
CA ILE A 241 -2.66 0.14 -6.17
C ILE A 241 -4.08 -0.31 -5.81
N CYS A 242 -4.36 -0.34 -4.51
CA CYS A 242 -5.72 -0.50 -4.01
C CYS A 242 -6.23 0.88 -3.56
N ALA A 243 -7.40 1.28 -4.04
CA ALA A 243 -8.14 2.40 -3.46
C ALA A 243 -9.03 1.86 -2.34
N ASP A 244 -8.54 1.99 -1.11
CA ASP A 244 -9.20 1.46 0.08
C ASP A 244 -10.32 2.40 0.52
N LEU A 245 -11.53 1.85 0.64
CA LEU A 245 -12.69 2.61 1.10
C LEU A 245 -12.88 2.49 2.62
N TRP A 246 -12.15 1.62 3.31
CA TRP A 246 -12.05 1.61 4.77
C TRP A 246 -11.19 2.77 5.26
N GLY A 247 -11.78 3.63 6.08
CA GLY A 247 -11.12 4.87 6.50
C GLY A 247 -11.58 5.39 7.85
N PRO A 248 -10.99 6.49 8.31
CA PRO A 248 -11.29 7.07 9.61
C PRO A 248 -12.52 8.00 9.59
N ASP A 249 -12.87 8.55 8.42
CA ASP A 249 -13.84 9.64 8.32
C ASP A 249 -15.29 9.18 8.24
N THR A 250 -16.20 10.15 8.42
CA THR A 250 -17.65 9.96 8.36
C THR A 250 -18.28 11.22 7.78
N GLY A 251 -19.37 11.09 7.03
CA GLY A 251 -20.12 12.26 6.57
C GLY A 251 -21.44 11.88 5.94
N THR A 252 -22.03 12.82 5.21
CA THR A 252 -23.37 12.68 4.62
C THR A 252 -23.34 11.94 3.29
N TRP A 253 -22.77 10.73 3.30
CA TRP A 253 -22.66 9.83 2.15
C TRP A 253 -23.05 8.40 2.56
N PHE A 254 -23.43 7.58 1.58
CA PHE A 254 -23.81 6.19 1.78
C PHE A 254 -22.78 5.44 2.64
N THR A 255 -23.21 4.82 3.74
CA THR A 255 -22.32 4.13 4.69
C THR A 255 -22.77 2.72 5.02
N ARG A 256 -21.94 1.71 4.72
CA ARG A 256 -22.16 0.28 4.99
C ARG A 256 -21.82 -0.11 6.42
N PHE A 257 -20.75 0.42 6.98
CA PHE A 257 -20.29 0.04 8.30
C PHE A 257 -19.53 1.22 8.93
N PRO A 258 -19.33 1.27 10.26
CA PRO A 258 -18.45 2.28 10.83
C PRO A 258 -17.04 2.24 10.19
N GLY A 259 -16.70 3.31 9.47
CA GLY A 259 -15.46 3.42 8.70
C GLY A 259 -15.53 2.83 7.29
N PHE A 260 -16.70 2.47 6.76
CA PHE A 260 -16.86 1.90 5.42
C PHE A 260 -18.11 2.42 4.68
N PRO A 261 -17.96 3.30 3.67
CA PRO A 261 -16.71 3.97 3.35
C PRO A 261 -16.35 4.97 4.45
N GLY A 262 -15.07 5.03 4.79
CA GLY A 262 -14.50 6.01 5.69
C GLY A 262 -13.94 7.23 4.97
N HIS A 263 -14.46 7.52 3.77
CA HIS A 263 -14.00 8.55 2.84
C HIS A 263 -15.17 9.14 2.07
N SER A 264 -15.03 10.40 1.66
CA SER A 264 -16.02 11.06 0.79
C SER A 264 -15.91 10.58 -0.66
N PRO A 265 -16.98 10.68 -1.47
CA PRO A 265 -16.92 10.42 -2.91
C PRO A 265 -15.88 11.29 -3.64
N GLU A 266 -15.70 12.55 -3.22
CA GLU A 266 -14.75 13.49 -3.82
C GLU A 266 -13.29 13.14 -3.52
N GLU A 267 -13.02 12.69 -2.30
CA GLU A 267 -11.71 12.14 -1.92
C GLU A 267 -11.42 10.87 -2.72
N PHE A 268 -12.39 9.95 -2.84
CA PHE A 268 -12.26 8.75 -3.67
C PHE A 268 -11.93 9.08 -5.12
N ALA A 269 -12.63 10.06 -5.72
CA ALA A 269 -12.34 10.52 -7.07
C ALA A 269 -10.89 11.05 -7.21
N SER A 270 -10.41 11.81 -6.22
CA SER A 270 -9.05 12.35 -6.22
C SER A 270 -8.00 11.25 -6.06
N ALA A 271 -8.25 10.27 -5.19
CA ALA A 271 -7.35 9.16 -4.96
C ALA A 271 -7.24 8.20 -6.15
N LEU A 272 -8.34 7.93 -6.87
CA LEU A 272 -8.31 7.16 -8.11
C LEU A 272 -7.39 7.82 -9.16
N ARG A 273 -7.49 9.14 -9.32
CA ARG A 273 -6.67 9.93 -10.25
C ARG A 273 -5.20 9.97 -9.81
N MET A 274 -4.95 10.18 -8.51
CA MET A 274 -3.61 10.11 -7.91
C MET A 274 -2.96 8.74 -8.17
N GLY A 275 -3.64 7.65 -7.83
CA GLY A 275 -3.17 6.29 -8.07
C GLY A 275 -2.92 6.00 -9.54
N TYR A 276 -3.83 6.44 -10.43
CA TYR A 276 -3.67 6.29 -11.88
C TYR A 276 -2.39 6.96 -12.39
N PHE A 277 -2.13 8.21 -11.99
CA PHE A 277 -0.97 8.95 -12.46
C PHE A 277 0.38 8.42 -11.94
N MET A 278 0.40 7.55 -10.92
CA MET A 278 1.59 6.79 -10.55
C MET A 278 2.02 5.74 -11.60
N GLY A 279 1.21 5.53 -12.64
CA GLY A 279 1.48 4.57 -13.71
C GLY A 279 1.59 3.12 -13.22
N PRO A 280 0.65 2.63 -12.39
CA PRO A 280 0.68 1.27 -11.88
C PRO A 280 0.43 0.25 -13.01
N THR A 281 0.67 -1.03 -12.74
CA THR A 281 0.25 -2.12 -13.62
C THR A 281 -1.23 -2.45 -13.42
N HIS A 282 -1.70 -2.35 -12.18
CA HIS A 282 -3.07 -2.64 -11.77
C HIS A 282 -3.56 -1.59 -10.78
N LEU A 283 -4.83 -1.21 -10.89
CA LEU A 283 -5.51 -0.33 -9.95
C LEU A 283 -6.89 -0.92 -9.68
N PHE A 284 -7.27 -1.10 -8.42
CA PHE A 284 -8.60 -1.60 -8.08
C PHE A 284 -9.21 -0.85 -6.91
N ALA A 285 -10.54 -0.87 -6.83
CA ALA A 285 -11.28 -0.40 -5.66
C ALA A 285 -11.47 -1.55 -4.68
N GLU A 286 -11.18 -1.28 -3.41
CA GLU A 286 -11.46 -2.22 -2.33
C GLU A 286 -12.96 -2.37 -2.14
N ASN A 287 -13.42 -3.62 -2.08
CA ASN A 287 -14.79 -4.02 -1.81
C ASN A 287 -15.90 -3.29 -2.60
N ILE A 288 -16.52 -4.00 -3.54
CA ILE A 288 -17.69 -3.54 -4.33
C ILE A 288 -18.89 -3.02 -3.49
N ASP A 289 -18.96 -3.38 -2.22
CA ASP A 289 -20.03 -3.07 -1.25
C ASP A 289 -20.47 -1.61 -1.26
N VAL A 290 -19.52 -0.70 -1.42
CA VAL A 290 -19.78 0.73 -1.39
C VAL A 290 -20.18 1.24 -2.76
N LEU A 291 -19.69 0.63 -3.84
CA LEU A 291 -19.97 1.07 -5.21
C LEU A 291 -21.40 0.74 -5.65
N MET A 292 -21.96 -0.35 -5.13
CA MET A 292 -23.27 -0.84 -5.51
C MET A 292 -24.08 -1.38 -4.32
N GLN A 293 -25.40 -1.33 -4.46
CA GLN A 293 -26.35 -2.02 -3.62
C GLN A 293 -27.09 -3.07 -4.43
N TYR A 294 -27.30 -4.25 -3.84
CA TYR A 294 -28.17 -5.25 -4.46
C TYR A 294 -29.58 -5.15 -3.88
N THR A 295 -30.58 -5.08 -4.75
CA THR A 295 -31.99 -4.95 -4.39
C THR A 295 -32.81 -6.04 -5.07
N PRO A 296 -34.08 -6.25 -4.70
CA PRO A 296 -34.96 -7.16 -5.45
C PRO A 296 -35.12 -6.81 -6.93
N SER A 297 -34.83 -5.56 -7.32
CA SER A 297 -34.80 -5.10 -8.71
C SER A 297 -33.43 -5.23 -9.40
N GLY A 298 -32.41 -5.76 -8.72
CA GLY A 298 -31.04 -5.89 -9.22
C GLY A 298 -30.06 -4.89 -8.58
N PHE A 299 -28.87 -4.78 -9.20
CA PHE A 299 -27.84 -3.85 -8.75
C PHE A 299 -28.22 -2.40 -9.02
N LYS A 300 -27.96 -1.55 -8.03
CA LYS A 300 -28.10 -0.10 -8.11
C LYS A 300 -26.79 0.54 -7.71
N GLN A 301 -26.31 1.48 -8.50
CA GLN A 301 -25.10 2.25 -8.20
C GLN A 301 -25.36 3.22 -7.04
N THR A 302 -24.33 3.41 -6.22
CA THR A 302 -24.24 4.50 -5.26
C THR A 302 -23.45 5.66 -5.90
N GLU A 303 -23.33 6.77 -5.18
CA GLU A 303 -22.45 7.89 -5.56
C GLU A 303 -20.98 7.48 -5.74
N PHE A 304 -20.48 6.46 -5.03
CA PHE A 304 -19.12 5.94 -5.24
C PHE A 304 -19.04 5.10 -6.52
N GLY A 305 -20.11 4.37 -6.84
CA GLY A 305 -20.25 3.70 -8.13
C GLY A 305 -20.22 4.70 -9.28
N ASP A 306 -20.91 5.85 -9.14
CA ASP A 306 -20.89 6.93 -10.13
C ASP A 306 -19.48 7.50 -10.31
N VAL A 307 -18.73 7.74 -9.22
CA VAL A 307 -17.33 8.18 -9.26
C VAL A 307 -16.44 7.18 -10.00
N TRP A 308 -16.57 5.88 -9.72
CA TRP A 308 -15.80 4.85 -10.42
C TRP A 308 -16.14 4.82 -11.92
N MET A 309 -17.41 4.99 -12.28
CA MET A 309 -17.82 5.03 -13.69
C MET A 309 -17.29 6.26 -14.42
N GLU A 310 -17.34 7.44 -13.81
CA GLU A 310 -16.74 8.64 -14.37
C GLU A 310 -15.23 8.44 -14.58
N PHE A 311 -14.55 7.88 -13.58
CA PHE A 311 -13.12 7.60 -13.66
C PHE A 311 -12.79 6.65 -14.83
N THR A 312 -13.49 5.54 -14.94
CA THR A 312 -13.19 4.50 -15.95
C THR A 312 -13.65 4.87 -17.36
N LYS A 313 -14.83 5.47 -17.51
CA LYS A 313 -15.45 5.75 -18.83
C LYS A 313 -15.15 7.14 -19.37
N GLN A 314 -14.76 8.09 -18.53
CA GLN A 314 -14.47 9.46 -18.95
C GLN A 314 -13.02 9.86 -18.66
N PHE A 315 -12.60 9.84 -17.39
CA PHE A 315 -11.29 10.37 -16.99
C PHE A 315 -10.13 9.65 -17.68
N ILE A 316 -10.08 8.31 -17.61
CA ILE A 316 -8.99 7.52 -18.21
C ILE A 316 -8.89 7.73 -19.74
N PRO A 317 -9.99 7.64 -20.52
CA PRO A 317 -9.94 7.95 -21.95
C PRO A 317 -9.45 9.37 -22.29
N GLU A 318 -9.79 10.36 -21.46
CA GLU A 318 -9.37 11.75 -21.64
C GLU A 318 -7.90 12.01 -21.24
N HIS A 319 -7.33 11.17 -20.37
CA HIS A 319 -6.00 11.33 -19.79
C HIS A 319 -5.11 10.10 -20.02
N PRO A 320 -4.84 9.70 -21.27
CA PRO A 320 -4.09 8.48 -21.56
C PRO A 320 -2.65 8.52 -21.00
N LEU A 321 -2.27 7.51 -20.20
CA LEU A 321 -0.90 7.39 -19.69
C LEU A 321 0.09 7.06 -20.79
N THR A 322 1.21 7.77 -20.77
CA THR A 322 2.36 7.51 -21.66
C THR A 322 3.63 7.10 -20.92
N TRP A 323 3.54 6.90 -19.59
CA TRP A 323 4.62 6.48 -18.72
C TRP A 323 4.19 5.27 -17.85
N LYS A 324 5.13 4.73 -17.08
CA LYS A 324 4.89 3.68 -16.08
C LYS A 324 5.76 3.89 -14.83
N HIS A 325 5.34 3.34 -13.70
CA HIS A 325 6.04 3.44 -12.41
C HIS A 325 7.54 3.11 -12.49
N SER A 326 7.95 2.09 -13.26
CA SER A 326 9.37 1.71 -13.40
C SER A 326 10.26 2.80 -14.03
N GLU A 327 9.66 3.81 -14.67
CA GLU A 327 10.34 4.99 -15.23
C GLU A 327 10.52 6.12 -14.21
N ALA A 328 10.13 5.92 -12.94
CA ALA A 328 10.31 6.94 -11.91
C ALA A 328 11.75 7.46 -11.86
N ASP A 329 11.93 8.77 -11.89
CA ASP A 329 13.24 9.42 -12.00
C ASP A 329 13.38 10.48 -10.90
N PRO A 330 13.90 10.10 -9.72
CA PRO A 330 13.88 10.96 -8.53
C PRO A 330 14.90 12.09 -8.59
N ASP A 331 14.48 13.28 -8.16
CA ASP A 331 15.40 14.36 -7.80
C ASP A 331 15.88 14.21 -6.35
N ILE A 332 15.05 13.61 -5.49
CA ILE A 332 15.34 13.35 -4.08
C ILE A 332 15.25 11.84 -3.84
N VAL A 333 16.30 11.28 -3.26
CA VAL A 333 16.33 9.89 -2.81
C VAL A 333 16.34 9.84 -1.29
N VAL A 334 15.46 9.04 -0.72
CA VAL A 334 15.53 8.61 0.68
C VAL A 334 16.05 7.18 0.70
N ILE A 335 17.02 6.89 1.56
CA ILE A 335 17.47 5.52 1.84
C ILE A 335 17.20 5.24 3.30
N HIS A 336 16.48 4.15 3.57
CA HIS A 336 16.24 3.69 4.93
C HIS A 336 16.37 2.19 5.03
N SER A 337 16.81 1.70 6.18
CA SER A 337 16.68 0.28 6.46
C SER A 337 15.21 -0.04 6.70
N ASP A 338 14.60 -0.90 5.88
CA ASP A 338 13.22 -1.31 6.07
C ASP A 338 13.13 -2.18 7.34
N ASP A 339 12.78 -1.55 8.45
CA ASP A 339 12.83 -2.12 9.80
C ASP A 339 11.44 -2.28 10.43
N SER A 340 10.39 -2.02 9.64
CA SER A 340 8.98 -2.10 9.99
C SER A 340 8.49 -1.15 11.09
N ASN A 341 9.29 -0.13 11.43
CA ASN A 341 8.84 0.92 12.33
C ASN A 341 7.91 1.89 11.61
N TYR A 342 6.73 2.12 12.18
CA TYR A 342 5.79 3.15 11.71
C TYR A 342 5.49 4.24 12.76
N GLY A 343 6.18 4.21 13.91
CA GLY A 343 6.06 5.18 14.99
C GLY A 343 5.15 4.76 16.13
N GLN A 344 4.64 3.52 16.11
CA GLN A 344 3.84 2.96 17.20
C GLN A 344 4.45 1.65 17.73
N ASN A 345 4.33 1.47 19.05
CA ASN A 345 4.57 0.22 19.79
C ASN A 345 6.02 -0.30 19.85
N GLU A 346 6.99 0.28 19.14
CA GLU A 346 8.41 -0.16 19.14
C GLU A 346 8.62 -1.65 18.78
N ARG A 347 7.69 -2.26 18.02
CA ARG A 347 7.71 -3.71 17.70
C ARG A 347 8.26 -4.00 16.30
N LEU A 348 9.57 -3.83 16.13
CA LEU A 348 10.22 -4.10 14.85
C LEU A 348 10.02 -5.56 14.44
N PHE A 349 9.37 -5.77 13.31
CA PHE A 349 8.95 -7.04 12.71
C PHE A 349 8.10 -7.87 13.66
N GLY A 350 7.30 -7.23 14.52
CA GLY A 350 6.47 -7.92 15.52
C GLY A 350 7.24 -8.47 16.72
N ASN A 351 8.54 -8.12 16.86
CA ASN A 351 9.34 -8.46 18.03
C ASN A 351 8.84 -7.68 19.25
N ARG A 352 8.50 -8.38 20.32
CA ARG A 352 7.96 -7.81 21.56
C ARG A 352 9.04 -7.46 22.58
N GLU A 353 10.26 -7.89 22.35
CA GLU A 353 11.41 -7.59 23.20
C GLU A 353 12.08 -6.30 22.71
N PRO A 354 12.15 -5.24 23.54
CA PRO A 354 12.61 -3.94 23.09
C PRO A 354 14.10 -3.95 22.74
N VAL A 355 14.43 -3.46 21.54
CA VAL A 355 15.81 -3.15 21.14
C VAL A 355 15.95 -1.63 21.08
N THR A 356 16.19 -1.02 22.24
CA THR A 356 16.12 0.43 22.45
C THR A 356 17.06 1.23 21.55
N SER A 357 18.30 0.76 21.34
CA SER A 357 19.27 1.47 20.49
C SER A 357 18.92 1.44 18.99
N GLU A 358 18.34 0.34 18.51
CA GLU A 358 17.95 0.20 17.10
C GLU A 358 16.67 1.01 16.79
N THR A 359 15.77 1.11 17.77
CA THR A 359 14.53 1.89 17.65
C THR A 359 14.81 3.37 17.45
N ASN A 360 15.75 3.95 18.21
CA ASN A 360 16.11 5.37 18.06
C ASN A 360 16.71 5.69 16.67
N HIS A 361 17.49 4.78 16.10
CA HIS A 361 18.05 4.97 14.75
C HIS A 361 16.97 4.86 13.68
N SER A 362 16.03 3.94 13.85
CA SER A 362 14.88 3.76 12.98
C SER A 362 14.05 5.04 12.85
N GLU A 363 13.77 5.74 13.96
CA GLU A 363 12.94 6.96 13.99
C GLU A 363 13.47 8.11 13.11
N SER A 364 14.75 8.12 12.76
CA SER A 364 15.32 9.12 11.85
C SER A 364 14.61 9.17 10.49
N ILE A 365 13.93 8.10 10.06
CA ILE A 365 13.10 8.11 8.85
C ILE A 365 11.92 9.08 8.98
N PHE A 366 11.31 9.19 10.17
CA PHE A 366 10.23 10.12 10.42
C PHE A 366 10.73 11.57 10.36
N HIS A 367 11.94 11.83 10.85
CA HIS A 367 12.56 13.16 10.75
C HIS A 367 12.84 13.54 9.30
N ILE A 368 13.30 12.60 8.48
CA ILE A 368 13.50 12.81 7.03
C ILE A 368 12.20 13.18 6.35
N TRP A 369 11.12 12.41 6.57
CA TRP A 369 9.82 12.69 5.94
C TRP A 369 9.18 13.98 6.47
N HIS A 370 9.34 14.29 7.75
CA HIS A 370 8.94 15.56 8.33
C HIS A 370 9.65 16.73 7.64
N LEU A 371 10.97 16.64 7.45
CA LEU A 371 11.76 17.65 6.75
C LEU A 371 11.31 17.80 5.29
N LEU A 372 11.20 16.68 4.55
CA LEU A 372 10.83 16.67 3.13
C LEU A 372 9.42 17.20 2.89
N SER A 373 8.53 17.04 3.86
CA SER A 373 7.15 17.52 3.79
C SER A 373 6.92 18.90 4.41
N ARG A 374 8.01 19.61 4.75
CA ARG A 374 7.94 20.92 5.43
C ARG A 374 7.11 20.88 6.72
N GLY A 375 7.09 19.72 7.37
CA GLY A 375 6.38 19.46 8.61
C GLY A 375 4.92 19.01 8.47
N ALA A 376 4.40 18.83 7.25
CA ALA A 376 3.05 18.31 7.04
C ALA A 376 2.90 16.85 7.51
N ILE A 377 3.98 16.06 7.39
CA ILE A 377 4.08 14.73 7.99
C ILE A 377 4.71 14.86 9.39
N PRO A 378 4.12 14.28 10.46
CA PRO A 378 4.70 14.35 11.80
C PRO A 378 6.09 13.72 11.91
N ALA A 379 6.92 14.25 12.82
CA ALA A 379 8.29 13.75 13.04
C ALA A 379 8.37 12.45 13.84
N HIS A 380 7.24 11.87 14.26
CA HIS A 380 7.20 10.71 15.16
C HIS A 380 6.47 9.50 14.57
N GLY A 381 6.24 9.48 13.25
CA GLY A 381 5.62 8.33 12.61
C GLY A 381 5.37 8.49 11.11
N SER A 382 4.90 7.42 10.49
CA SER A 382 4.69 7.34 9.03
C SER A 382 3.24 7.08 8.61
N CYS A 383 2.32 6.94 9.56
CA CYS A 383 0.89 6.77 9.31
C CYS A 383 0.05 7.37 10.45
N MET A 384 -1.27 7.46 10.32
CA MET A 384 -2.16 8.07 11.32
C MET A 384 -2.50 7.14 12.49
N HIS A 385 -1.94 5.92 12.54
CA HIS A 385 -2.05 5.05 13.72
C HIS A 385 -1.14 5.48 14.88
N ILE A 386 -0.27 6.47 14.67
CA ILE A 386 0.55 7.07 15.72
C ILE A 386 -0.28 7.93 16.68
N PRO A 387 0.24 8.21 17.89
CA PRO A 387 -0.42 9.14 18.82
C PRO A 387 -0.66 10.52 18.18
N GLY A 388 -1.85 11.09 18.42
CA GLY A 388 -2.22 12.43 17.96
C GLY A 388 -3.43 12.48 17.03
N TYR A 389 -3.93 11.33 16.57
CA TYR A 389 -5.12 11.23 15.73
C TYR A 389 -6.30 10.62 16.49
N ASP A 390 -7.50 11.17 16.27
CA ASP A 390 -8.77 10.60 16.70
C ASP A 390 -9.67 10.42 15.48
N PHE A 391 -10.28 9.25 15.34
CA PHE A 391 -10.99 8.87 14.13
C PHE A 391 -12.51 9.07 14.30
N PRO A 392 -13.15 9.91 13.46
CA PRO A 392 -14.60 10.14 13.50
C PRO A 392 -15.45 8.86 13.54
N ARG A 393 -15.01 7.79 12.85
CA ARG A 393 -15.69 6.49 12.86
C ARG A 393 -15.89 5.88 14.25
N HIS A 394 -15.03 6.21 15.24
CA HIS A 394 -15.18 5.72 16.60
C HIS A 394 -16.44 6.27 17.27
N SER A 395 -16.81 7.51 16.98
CA SER A 395 -18.06 8.10 17.46
C SER A 395 -19.26 7.47 16.76
N LEU A 396 -19.21 7.29 15.43
CA LEU A 396 -20.23 6.57 14.69
C LEU A 396 -20.49 5.16 15.27
N LYS A 397 -19.43 4.39 15.53
CA LYS A 397 -19.53 3.05 16.12
C LYS A 397 -20.21 3.03 17.50
N ARG A 398 -20.02 4.09 18.29
CA ARG A 398 -20.62 4.23 19.63
C ARG A 398 -22.07 4.71 19.57
N ASP A 399 -22.37 5.61 18.64
CA ASP A 399 -23.61 6.39 18.65
C ASP A 399 -24.70 5.75 17.76
N VAL A 400 -24.31 4.88 16.81
CA VAL A 400 -25.23 4.19 15.89
C VAL A 400 -25.13 2.66 16.05
N PRO A 401 -26.21 1.98 16.45
CA PRO A 401 -26.25 0.52 16.50
C PRO A 401 -26.05 -0.15 15.12
N LEU A 402 -25.40 -1.32 15.10
CA LEU A 402 -25.02 -2.01 13.85
C LEU A 402 -26.22 -2.40 12.99
N GLU A 403 -27.38 -2.69 13.58
CA GLU A 403 -28.61 -3.05 12.87
C GLU A 403 -29.23 -1.91 12.06
N LYS A 404 -28.76 -0.67 12.24
CA LYS A 404 -29.21 0.47 11.44
C LYS A 404 -28.46 0.61 10.12
N PHE A 405 -27.34 -0.09 9.96
CA PHE A 405 -26.59 -0.07 8.72
C PHE A 405 -27.27 -0.95 7.65
N PRO A 406 -27.22 -0.56 6.36
CA PRO A 406 -26.50 0.60 5.83
C PRO A 406 -27.24 1.93 6.03
N LEU A 407 -26.48 3.00 6.23
CA LEU A 407 -27.00 4.37 6.36
C LEU A 407 -27.06 5.04 4.99
N ALA A 408 -28.27 5.13 4.42
CA ALA A 408 -28.46 5.71 3.09
C ALA A 408 -28.02 7.17 2.96
N GLY A 409 -28.13 7.97 4.03
CA GLY A 409 -27.70 9.37 4.07
C GLY A 409 -26.42 9.62 4.88
N GLY A 410 -25.74 8.55 5.29
CA GLY A 410 -24.53 8.64 6.09
C GLY A 410 -24.72 9.12 7.53
N TYR A 411 -23.64 9.60 8.11
CA TYR A 411 -23.56 10.13 9.46
C TYR A 411 -22.51 11.23 9.54
N ALA A 412 -22.94 12.46 9.84
CA ALA A 412 -22.03 13.56 10.12
C ALA A 412 -21.90 13.76 11.63
N THR A 413 -20.66 13.79 12.13
CA THR A 413 -20.39 14.20 13.52
C THR A 413 -20.57 15.72 13.66
N GLU A 414 -20.90 16.20 14.86
CA GLU A 414 -21.09 17.65 15.13
C GLU A 414 -19.84 18.49 14.79
N ASN A 415 -18.66 17.89 14.83
CA ASN A 415 -17.39 18.55 14.52
C ASN A 415 -16.97 18.42 13.04
N GLY A 416 -17.65 17.58 12.25
CA GLY A 416 -17.68 17.56 10.78
C GLY A 416 -16.36 17.60 9.98
N ARG A 417 -15.21 17.56 10.64
CA ARG A 417 -13.90 17.67 10.01
C ARG A 417 -13.38 16.28 9.71
N GLY A 418 -13.15 16.00 8.43
CA GLY A 418 -12.32 14.86 8.05
C GLY A 418 -10.94 14.99 8.68
N VAL A 419 -10.29 13.86 8.92
CA VAL A 419 -8.94 13.77 9.49
C VAL A 419 -7.93 13.18 8.50
N HIS A 420 -8.40 12.72 7.34
CA HIS A 420 -7.60 12.03 6.35
C HIS A 420 -7.43 12.82 5.04
N PRO A 421 -6.51 13.80 4.96
CA PRO A 421 -6.22 14.46 3.68
C PRO A 421 -5.35 13.56 2.78
N LEU A 422 -5.43 13.76 1.47
CA LEU A 422 -4.56 13.10 0.49
C LEU A 422 -3.25 13.85 0.26
N PHE A 423 -3.27 15.17 0.45
CA PHE A 423 -2.15 16.04 0.08
C PHE A 423 -1.08 16.16 1.17
N TYR A 424 0.14 15.76 0.81
CA TYR A 424 1.36 15.99 1.61
C TYR A 424 2.48 16.44 0.67
N PRO A 425 2.95 17.70 0.75
CA PRO A 425 3.87 18.26 -0.24
C PRO A 425 5.20 17.52 -0.18
N VAL A 426 5.66 16.99 -1.31
CA VAL A 426 7.03 16.44 -1.46
C VAL A 426 7.49 16.66 -2.89
N ASN A 427 8.78 16.85 -3.10
CA ASN A 427 9.32 17.13 -4.43
C ASN A 427 10.07 15.94 -5.03
N ASN A 428 9.38 15.16 -5.85
CA ASN A 428 9.93 14.07 -6.67
C ASN A 428 10.85 13.11 -5.87
N VAL A 429 10.29 12.61 -4.77
CA VAL A 429 10.96 11.73 -3.81
C VAL A 429 10.73 10.26 -4.18
N VAL A 430 11.78 9.44 -4.14
CA VAL A 430 11.66 7.96 -4.15
C VAL A 430 12.44 7.40 -2.98
N ALA A 431 11.83 6.47 -2.24
CA ALA A 431 12.48 5.81 -1.09
C ALA A 431 12.98 4.42 -1.46
N TYR A 432 14.27 4.19 -1.29
CA TYR A 432 14.93 2.90 -1.45
C TYR A 432 15.31 2.31 -0.09
N ASP A 433 15.60 1.02 -0.07
CA ASP A 433 16.14 0.40 1.14
C ASP A 433 17.68 0.50 1.22
N ASP A 434 18.20 -0.04 2.33
CA ASP A 434 19.62 -0.08 2.66
C ASP A 434 20.52 -0.84 1.68
N ARG A 435 19.96 -1.48 0.64
CA ARG A 435 20.67 -2.26 -0.38
C ARG A 435 20.56 -1.70 -1.80
N VAL A 436 20.24 -0.41 -1.95
CA VAL A 436 20.18 0.22 -3.26
C VAL A 436 21.54 0.29 -3.95
N SER A 437 21.62 -0.19 -5.18
CA SER A 437 22.85 -0.12 -5.98
C SER A 437 22.99 1.23 -6.69
N ARG A 438 24.21 1.54 -7.11
CA ARG A 438 24.52 2.74 -7.91
C ARG A 438 23.66 2.87 -9.17
N GLU A 439 23.39 1.75 -9.85
CA GLU A 439 22.56 1.73 -11.06
C GLU A 439 21.11 2.17 -10.76
N ARG A 440 20.56 1.71 -9.62
CA ARG A 440 19.19 2.02 -9.22
C ARG A 440 19.03 3.43 -8.68
N LEU A 441 20.05 3.99 -8.03
CA LEU A 441 20.03 5.35 -7.50
C LEU A 441 19.74 6.42 -8.56
N GLY A 442 20.22 6.23 -9.79
CA GLY A 442 20.09 7.24 -10.84
C GLY A 442 21.02 8.43 -10.61
N LYS A 443 20.51 9.66 -10.81
CA LYS A 443 21.27 10.91 -10.65
C LYS A 443 20.51 11.91 -9.77
N PRO A 444 20.22 11.56 -8.52
CA PRO A 444 19.47 12.45 -7.63
C PRO A 444 20.29 13.71 -7.33
N LYS A 445 19.59 14.80 -7.03
CA LYS A 445 20.20 16.05 -6.56
C LYS A 445 20.44 16.02 -5.06
N LEU A 446 19.53 15.36 -4.32
CA LEU A 446 19.59 15.20 -2.87
C LEU A 446 19.44 13.72 -2.50
N ILE A 447 20.27 13.24 -1.56
CA ILE A 447 20.16 11.92 -0.95
C ILE A 447 20.12 12.09 0.56
N LEU A 448 19.13 11.48 1.22
CA LEU A 448 18.99 11.41 2.68
C LEU A 448 19.05 9.94 3.10
N ALA A 449 20.10 9.55 3.83
CA ALA A 449 20.32 8.17 4.28
C ALA A 449 20.20 8.07 5.81
N GLY A 450 19.10 7.46 6.27
CA GLY A 450 18.78 7.24 7.69
C GLY A 450 18.38 5.80 7.98
N GLY A 451 17.77 5.58 9.14
CA GLY A 451 17.38 4.27 9.65
C GLY A 451 18.52 3.54 10.38
N SER A 452 18.37 2.23 10.51
CA SER A 452 19.18 1.37 11.40
C SER A 452 20.39 0.71 10.71
N SER A 453 20.38 0.57 9.38
CA SER A 453 21.47 -0.07 8.62
C SER A 453 21.67 0.54 7.23
N LEU A 454 22.89 0.41 6.70
CA LEU A 454 23.24 0.76 5.32
C LEU A 454 24.27 -0.25 4.79
N SER A 455 24.03 -0.85 3.62
CA SER A 455 25.00 -1.78 3.05
C SER A 455 26.27 -1.05 2.59
N ALA A 456 27.40 -1.74 2.59
CA ALA A 456 28.66 -1.17 2.12
C ALA A 456 28.59 -0.73 0.64
N GLU A 457 27.81 -1.44 -0.18
CA GLU A 457 27.58 -1.08 -1.58
C GLU A 457 26.79 0.23 -1.68
N SER A 458 25.68 0.36 -0.92
CA SER A 458 24.87 1.57 -0.87
C SER A 458 25.68 2.76 -0.37
N LEU A 459 26.48 2.58 0.69
CA LEU A 459 27.36 3.61 1.23
C LEU A 459 28.37 4.10 0.18
N ALA A 460 29.02 3.17 -0.52
CA ALA A 460 29.94 3.52 -1.61
C ALA A 460 29.22 4.27 -2.74
N ALA A 461 28.00 3.84 -3.09
CA ALA A 461 27.21 4.44 -4.15
C ALA A 461 26.78 5.88 -3.84
N ILE A 462 26.32 6.17 -2.61
CA ILE A 462 25.94 7.53 -2.22
C ILE A 462 27.16 8.43 -2.04
N PHE A 463 28.29 7.90 -1.57
CA PHE A 463 29.53 8.67 -1.48
C PHE A 463 30.07 9.05 -2.87
N ASP A 464 29.96 8.13 -3.84
CA ASP A 464 30.24 8.43 -5.25
C ASP A 464 29.27 9.48 -5.81
N ALA A 465 27.98 9.40 -5.47
CA ALA A 465 26.99 10.40 -5.89
C ALA A 465 27.32 11.82 -5.38
N ALA A 466 27.83 11.94 -4.14
CA ALA A 466 28.34 13.21 -3.61
C ALA A 466 29.50 13.74 -4.46
N ASN A 467 30.49 12.88 -4.81
CA ASN A 467 31.60 13.28 -5.68
C ASN A 467 31.13 13.83 -7.04
N HIS A 468 30.00 13.34 -7.55
CA HIS A 468 29.44 13.69 -8.86
C HIS A 468 28.38 14.81 -8.83
N GLY A 469 28.16 15.49 -7.69
CA GLY A 469 27.33 16.69 -7.64
C GLY A 469 26.09 16.61 -6.73
N SER A 470 25.82 15.45 -6.12
CA SER A 470 24.69 15.32 -5.20
C SER A 470 24.99 15.98 -3.85
N VAL A 471 23.97 16.53 -3.20
CA VAL A 471 24.01 16.78 -1.75
C VAL A 471 23.59 15.49 -1.06
N VAL A 472 24.44 14.97 -0.17
CA VAL A 472 24.18 13.75 0.57
C VAL A 472 24.19 14.06 2.05
N VAL A 473 23.09 13.74 2.73
CA VAL A 473 22.96 13.79 4.19
C VAL A 473 22.88 12.35 4.69
N ILE A 474 23.77 11.96 5.59
CA ILE A 474 23.83 10.62 6.16
C ILE A 474 23.89 10.69 7.68
N ALA A 475 23.17 9.78 8.32
CA ALA A 475 23.27 9.60 9.76
C ALA A 475 24.64 9.06 10.17
N ALA A 476 25.26 9.64 11.21
CA ALA A 476 26.63 9.31 11.61
C ALA A 476 26.79 7.83 12.00
N TRP A 477 25.76 7.23 12.61
CA TRP A 477 25.75 5.82 13.01
C TRP A 477 25.70 4.82 11.85
N LEU A 478 25.40 5.27 10.63
CA LEU A 478 25.47 4.42 9.43
C LEU A 478 26.89 4.29 8.88
N LEU A 479 27.85 5.06 9.40
CA LEU A 479 29.25 4.98 8.99
C LEU A 479 29.98 3.87 9.77
N PRO A 480 30.68 2.95 9.07
CA PRO A 480 31.50 1.94 9.73
C PRO A 480 32.53 2.53 10.69
N THR A 481 32.86 1.79 11.76
CA THR A 481 33.83 2.22 12.79
C THR A 481 35.25 2.40 12.26
N ASP A 482 35.56 1.85 11.09
CA ASP A 482 36.81 2.01 10.34
C ASP A 482 36.69 2.94 9.11
N ALA A 483 35.54 3.60 8.93
CA ALA A 483 35.32 4.52 7.81
C ALA A 483 36.39 5.64 7.77
N PRO A 484 36.95 5.97 6.60
CA PRO A 484 37.94 7.03 6.44
C PRO A 484 37.48 8.36 7.02
N GLN A 485 38.42 9.18 7.52
CA GLN A 485 38.12 10.48 8.12
C GLN A 485 37.32 11.40 7.18
N GLU A 486 37.54 11.28 5.87
CA GLU A 486 36.81 12.03 4.85
C GLU A 486 35.32 11.67 4.73
N MET A 487 34.91 10.46 5.15
CA MET A 487 33.49 10.08 5.24
C MET A 487 32.87 10.51 6.56
N ARG A 488 33.68 10.75 7.60
CA ARG A 488 33.20 11.15 8.94
C ARG A 488 33.02 12.64 9.12
N THR A 489 33.51 13.44 8.18
CA THR A 489 33.56 14.88 8.31
C THR A 489 32.67 15.52 7.25
N SER A 490 31.72 16.35 7.67
CA SER A 490 30.88 17.14 6.77
C SER A 490 31.72 18.13 5.96
N GLY A 491 31.39 18.30 4.68
CA GLY A 491 32.07 19.23 3.81
C GLY A 491 31.76 19.04 2.33
N ARG A 492 32.47 19.80 1.49
CA ARG A 492 32.42 19.64 0.04
C ARG A 492 33.06 18.30 -0.35
N LYS A 493 32.41 17.56 -1.24
CA LYS A 493 32.96 16.32 -1.80
C LYS A 493 32.83 16.34 -3.32
N GLY A 494 33.95 16.45 -4.02
CA GLY A 494 33.95 16.65 -5.48
C GLY A 494 33.09 17.85 -5.90
N PHE A 495 32.10 17.59 -6.75
CA PHE A 495 31.14 18.60 -7.22
C PHE A 495 29.93 18.80 -6.30
N GLY A 496 29.71 17.90 -5.33
CA GLY A 496 28.59 17.93 -4.41
C GLY A 496 28.99 18.20 -2.96
N GLN A 497 28.16 17.72 -2.04
CA GLN A 497 28.30 17.96 -0.60
C GLN A 497 28.02 16.68 0.18
N TRP A 498 28.81 16.44 1.21
CA TRP A 498 28.66 15.32 2.14
C TRP A 498 28.39 15.88 3.53
N LEU A 499 27.26 15.53 4.13
CA LEU A 499 26.81 16.00 5.42
C LEU A 499 26.56 14.80 6.33
N VAL A 500 27.37 14.69 7.38
CA VAL A 500 27.19 13.73 8.46
C VAL A 500 26.40 14.40 9.57
N THR A 501 25.34 13.76 10.04
CA THR A 501 24.50 14.31 11.12
C THR A 501 24.10 13.24 12.13
N ASP A 502 23.85 13.67 13.37
CA ASP A 502 23.15 12.87 14.38
C ASP A 502 21.65 13.24 14.48
N ASP A 503 21.23 14.32 13.79
CA ASP A 503 19.86 14.80 13.77
C ASP A 503 19.51 15.40 12.40
N PHE A 504 18.52 14.84 11.71
CA PHE A 504 18.03 15.36 10.43
C PHE A 504 17.26 16.68 10.57
N LEU A 505 16.84 17.05 11.79
CA LEU A 505 16.13 18.28 12.07
C LEU A 505 17.04 19.44 12.48
N ASP A 506 18.36 19.23 12.53
CA ASP A 506 19.34 20.30 12.78
C ASP A 506 19.24 21.42 11.73
N GLU A 507 19.42 22.67 12.16
CA GLU A 507 19.31 23.86 11.29
C GLU A 507 20.29 23.84 10.12
N THR A 508 21.47 23.22 10.28
CA THR A 508 22.44 23.05 9.20
C THR A 508 21.89 22.13 8.11
N ILE A 509 21.22 21.04 8.51
CA ILE A 509 20.60 20.09 7.58
C ILE A 509 19.39 20.71 6.91
N ARG A 510 18.53 21.39 7.67
CA ARG A 510 17.39 22.16 7.13
C ARG A 510 17.84 23.15 6.06
N THR A 511 18.86 23.94 6.34
CA THR A 511 19.42 24.92 5.40
C THR A 511 19.95 24.25 4.12
N ALA A 512 20.61 23.10 4.25
CA ALA A 512 21.15 22.37 3.11
C ALA A 512 20.06 21.70 2.23
N VAL A 513 18.95 21.27 2.86
CA VAL A 513 17.86 20.56 2.18
C VAL A 513 16.83 21.51 1.56
N GLU A 514 16.62 22.70 2.16
CA GLU A 514 15.61 23.68 1.73
C GLU A 514 15.58 23.96 0.21
N PRO A 515 16.71 24.11 -0.52
CA PRO A 515 16.68 24.37 -1.97
C PRO A 515 16.06 23.25 -2.81
N PHE A 516 15.88 22.05 -2.25
CA PHE A 516 15.35 20.89 -2.97
C PHE A 516 13.86 20.63 -2.70
N LEU A 517 13.28 21.20 -1.64
CA LEU A 517 11.95 20.82 -1.15
C LEU A 517 10.78 21.18 -2.08
N GLY A 518 11.00 21.99 -3.11
CA GLY A 518 9.94 22.47 -4.00
C GLY A 518 8.96 23.42 -3.30
N GLU A 519 7.79 23.61 -3.91
CA GLU A 519 6.73 24.49 -3.42
C GLU A 519 5.92 23.80 -2.30
N ALA A 520 5.43 24.57 -1.33
CA ALA A 520 4.75 24.02 -0.14
C ALA A 520 3.33 23.52 -0.42
N ASP A 521 2.74 23.94 -1.54
CA ASP A 521 1.41 23.60 -2.03
C ASP A 521 1.47 22.70 -3.28
N CYS A 522 2.62 22.08 -3.54
CA CYS A 522 2.79 21.15 -4.66
C CYS A 522 3.44 19.84 -4.21
N TRP A 523 2.89 18.73 -4.68
CA TRP A 523 3.54 17.43 -4.69
C TRP A 523 3.89 17.07 -6.13
N ILE A 524 5.17 16.81 -6.38
CA ILE A 524 5.70 16.45 -7.69
C ILE A 524 6.14 14.99 -7.71
N GLN A 525 5.84 14.28 -8.80
CA GLN A 525 6.43 12.98 -9.11
C GLN A 525 6.79 12.91 -10.60
N ARG A 526 7.99 12.42 -10.92
CA ARG A 526 8.46 12.28 -12.31
C ARG A 526 8.60 10.84 -12.76
N PHE A 527 8.24 10.61 -14.02
CA PHE A 527 8.36 9.34 -14.73
C PHE A 527 8.94 9.58 -16.14
N GLY A 528 10.23 9.33 -16.30
CA GLY A 528 10.93 9.60 -17.56
C GLY A 528 10.76 11.06 -18.01
N ALA A 529 9.98 11.28 -19.07
CA ALA A 529 9.72 12.63 -19.61
C ALA A 529 8.44 13.28 -19.07
N ALA A 530 7.66 12.58 -18.25
CA ALA A 530 6.44 13.12 -17.65
C ALA A 530 6.72 13.60 -16.22
N GLU A 531 6.17 14.76 -15.88
CA GLU A 531 6.11 15.30 -14.53
C GLU A 531 4.64 15.46 -14.15
N VAL A 532 4.24 14.80 -13.06
CA VAL A 532 2.91 14.91 -12.47
C VAL A 532 3.02 15.87 -11.29
N ARG A 533 2.23 16.94 -11.32
CA ARG A 533 2.07 17.88 -10.21
C ARG A 533 0.69 17.70 -9.62
N MET A 534 0.63 17.54 -8.31
CA MET A 534 -0.61 17.43 -7.54
C MET A 534 -0.65 18.62 -6.60
N THR A 535 -1.78 19.31 -6.57
CA THR A 535 -2.01 20.48 -5.71
C THR A 535 -3.32 20.30 -4.96
N PRO A 536 -3.43 20.84 -3.72
CA PRO A 536 -4.67 20.74 -2.96
C PRO A 536 -5.75 21.60 -3.63
N LYS A 537 -6.88 20.98 -3.99
CA LYS A 537 -8.03 21.67 -4.59
C LYS A 537 -8.91 22.34 -3.53
N ASP A 538 -8.94 21.78 -2.33
CA ASP A 538 -9.53 22.39 -1.14
C ASP A 538 -8.47 22.76 -0.11
N SER A 539 -8.82 23.62 0.85
CA SER A 539 -7.88 24.17 1.83
C SER A 539 -7.27 23.16 2.79
N LEU A 540 -7.81 21.94 2.86
CA LEU A 540 -7.34 20.90 3.77
C LEU A 540 -6.67 19.74 3.02
N GLY A 541 -6.73 19.70 1.69
CA GLY A 541 -6.05 18.70 0.87
C GLY A 541 -6.76 17.35 0.77
N PHE A 542 -8.08 17.29 0.96
CA PHE A 542 -8.88 16.06 0.75
C PHE A 542 -9.07 15.77 -0.74
N THR A 543 -9.12 16.81 -1.55
CA THR A 543 -9.26 16.74 -3.00
C THR A 543 -8.05 17.36 -3.68
N LEU A 544 -7.73 16.84 -4.87
CA LEU A 544 -6.52 17.19 -5.60
C LEU A 544 -6.84 17.69 -7.02
N ASP A 545 -6.07 18.68 -7.48
CA ASP A 545 -5.94 19.04 -8.89
C ASP A 545 -4.60 18.55 -9.44
N PHE A 546 -4.58 18.23 -10.75
CA PHE A 546 -3.45 17.57 -11.40
C PHE A 546 -3.00 18.33 -12.65
N GLU A 547 -1.69 18.56 -12.76
CA GLU A 547 -1.05 19.08 -13.97
C GLU A 547 0.00 18.09 -14.48
N ILE A 548 -0.01 17.82 -15.78
CA ILE A 548 0.96 16.92 -16.43
C ILE A 548 1.84 17.73 -17.38
N HIS A 549 3.14 17.78 -17.09
CA HIS A 549 4.13 18.41 -17.95
C HIS A 549 4.97 17.38 -18.68
N MET A 550 5.05 17.51 -20.01
CA MET A 550 5.99 16.73 -20.82
C MET A 550 7.29 17.51 -20.97
N LEU A 551 8.33 17.03 -20.31
CA LEU A 551 9.66 17.59 -20.36
C LEU A 551 10.29 17.37 -21.74
N LYS A 552 10.83 18.43 -22.32
CA LYS A 552 11.63 18.34 -23.54
C LYS A 552 12.95 17.65 -23.18
N ARG A 553 13.21 16.50 -23.81
CA ARG A 553 14.48 15.76 -23.66
C ARG A 553 15.65 16.52 -24.27
#